data_AF-W0JBJ5-F1
#
_entry.id   AF-W0JBJ5-F1
#
_cell.length_a   1.000
_cell.length_b   1.000
_cell.length_c   1.000
_cell.angle_alpha   90.00
_cell.angle_beta   90.00
_cell.angle_gamma   90.00
#
_symmetry.space_group_name_H-M   'P 1'
#
loop_
_entity.id
_entity.type
_entity.pdbx_description
1 polymer ?
#
loop_
_entity_poly.entity_id
_entity_poly.type
_entity_poly.pdbx_seq_one_letter_code
_entity_poly.pdbx_strand_id
1 'polypeptide(L)' 'MASSANSNRSSRTLVQVGDNEFRINQKKKPSGRNLWISVTEVTLDKGETLSVVISNKEADGHVVVDAVRLLPRSR' A
#
# COMPACT_ATOMS: atom_id res chain seq x y z
N MET A 1 -1.21 -2.90 2.11
CA MET A 1 -0.19 -2.33 3.03
C MET A 1 -0.82 -1.96 4.37
N ALA A 2 -0.05 -1.93 5.46
CA ALA A 2 -0.47 -1.40 6.75
C ALA A 2 0.27 -0.08 7.05
N SER A 3 -0.44 0.85 7.67
CA SER A 3 0.13 2.10 8.21
C SER A 3 -0.75 2.66 9.33
N SER A 4 -0.15 3.45 10.21
CA SER A 4 -0.88 4.16 11.28
C SER A 4 -1.53 5.43 10.74
N ALA A 5 -2.87 5.48 10.79
CA ALA A 5 -3.63 6.64 10.34
C ALA A 5 -3.45 7.84 11.29
N ASN A 6 -3.12 9.00 10.74
CA ASN A 6 -3.01 10.28 11.45
C ASN A 6 -3.24 11.44 10.47
N SER A 7 -3.74 12.58 10.94
CA SER A 7 -3.99 13.77 10.10
C SER A 7 -2.72 14.33 9.44
N ASN A 8 -1.54 14.10 10.02
CA ASN A 8 -0.25 14.50 9.44
C ASN A 8 0.31 13.53 8.39
N ARG A 9 -0.41 12.44 8.05
CA ARG A 9 0.00 11.51 7.00
C ARG A 9 -0.35 12.02 5.62
N SER A 10 0.31 11.48 4.61
CA SER A 10 0.01 11.80 3.21
C SER A 10 -1.36 11.24 2.80
N SER A 11 -2.15 12.05 2.10
CA SER A 11 -3.32 11.61 1.33
C SER A 11 -2.97 11.05 -0.05
N ARG A 12 -1.72 11.22 -0.50
CA ARG A 12 -1.24 10.86 -1.85
C ARG A 12 0.05 10.04 -1.83
N THR A 13 0.21 9.14 -0.86
CA THR A 13 1.35 8.21 -0.82
C THR A 13 1.38 7.37 -2.09
N LEU A 14 2.53 7.33 -2.78
CA LEU A 14 2.72 6.51 -3.96
C LEU A 14 3.10 5.08 -3.55
N VAL A 15 2.38 4.10 -4.08
CA VAL A 15 2.69 2.67 -3.99
C VAL A 15 2.78 2.13 -5.40
N GLN A 16 3.93 1.61 -5.77
CA GLN A 16 4.16 0.96 -7.04
C GLN A 16 4.24 -0.57 -6.81
N VAL A 17 3.50 -1.33 -7.61
CA VAL A 17 3.46 -2.80 -7.58
C VAL A 17 3.75 -3.30 -9.00
N GLY A 18 4.97 -3.80 -9.22
CA GLY A 18 5.48 -4.01 -10.58
C GLY A 18 5.48 -2.68 -11.36
N ASP A 19 4.80 -2.64 -12.49
CA ASP A 19 4.68 -1.44 -13.34
C ASP A 19 3.48 -0.56 -12.99
N ASN A 20 2.64 -0.99 -12.03
CA ASN A 20 1.41 -0.28 -11.69
C ASN A 20 1.63 0.70 -10.54
N GLU A 21 1.11 1.91 -10.66
CA GLU A 21 1.17 2.95 -9.64
C GLU A 21 -0.20 3.19 -8.98
N PHE A 22 -0.20 3.34 -7.66
CA PHE A 22 -1.39 3.60 -6.85
C PHE A 22 -1.14 4.75 -5.88
N ARG A 23 -2.15 5.61 -5.68
CA ARG A 23 -2.12 6.67 -4.67
C ARG A 23 -3.04 6.30 -3.51
N ILE A 24 -2.48 6.27 -2.31
CA ILE A 24 -3.19 5.83 -1.10
C ILE A 24 -3.27 6.96 -0.08
N ASN A 25 -4.45 7.08 0.54
CA ASN A 25 -4.70 8.01 1.63
C ASN A 25 -4.39 7.36 2.99
N GLN A 26 -3.28 7.77 3.62
CA GLN A 26 -2.86 7.31 4.94
C GLN A 26 -3.45 8.14 6.09
N LYS A 27 -4.26 9.17 5.82
CA LYS A 27 -4.92 9.96 6.87
C LYS A 27 -6.10 9.21 7.50
N LYS A 28 -6.71 8.32 6.73
CA LYS A 28 -7.92 7.60 7.12
C LYS A 28 -7.57 6.18 7.53
N LYS A 29 -8.20 5.70 8.61
CA LYS A 29 -8.15 4.27 8.93
C LYS A 29 -8.83 3.50 7.78
N PRO A 30 -8.29 2.35 7.37
CA PRO A 30 -8.99 1.46 6.45
C PRO A 30 -10.34 1.06 7.08
N SER A 31 -11.34 0.77 6.25
CA SER A 31 -12.68 0.43 6.74
C SER A 31 -12.67 -0.81 7.64
N GLY A 32 -13.39 -0.75 8.76
CA GLY A 32 -13.53 -1.84 9.72
C GLY A 32 -12.43 -1.90 10.80
N ARG A 33 -12.23 -3.08 11.39
CA ARG A 33 -11.18 -3.34 12.40
C ARG A 33 -9.80 -3.62 11.78
N ASN A 34 -9.68 -3.49 10.47
CA ASN A 34 -8.53 -3.94 9.72
C ASN A 34 -7.53 -2.79 9.50
N LEU A 35 -6.26 -3.00 9.86
CA LEU A 35 -5.17 -2.04 9.60
C LEU A 35 -4.64 -2.12 8.17
N TRP A 36 -5.14 -3.08 7.37
CA TRP A 36 -4.65 -3.36 6.03
C TRP A 36 -5.50 -2.68 4.95
N ILE A 37 -4.83 -1.88 4.11
CA ILE A 37 -5.37 -1.34 2.86
C ILE A 37 -5.08 -2.35 1.74
N SER A 38 -6.11 -2.82 1.04
CA SER A 38 -5.94 -3.57 -0.21
C SER A 38 -5.49 -2.61 -1.31
N VAL A 39 -4.43 -2.96 -2.04
CA VAL A 39 -3.84 -2.10 -3.08
C VAL A 39 -4.23 -2.61 -4.46
N THR A 40 -3.88 -3.86 -4.76
CA THR A 40 -4.20 -4.52 -6.02
C THR A 40 -4.13 -6.05 -5.85
N GLU A 41 -4.73 -6.76 -6.80
CA GLU A 41 -4.43 -8.17 -7.07
C GLU A 41 -3.35 -8.26 -8.14
N VAL A 42 -2.51 -9.29 -8.06
CA VAL A 42 -1.49 -9.61 -9.06
C VAL A 42 -1.39 -11.13 -9.21
N THR A 43 -1.13 -11.58 -10.43
CA THR A 43 -0.74 -12.97 -10.72
C THR A 43 0.78 -13.04 -10.69
N LEU A 44 1.34 -14.05 -10.03
CA LEU A 44 2.77 -14.30 -9.99
C LEU A 44 3.04 -15.74 -10.41
N ASP A 45 3.99 -15.91 -11.31
CA ASP A 45 4.51 -17.22 -11.67
C ASP A 45 5.46 -17.76 -10.60
N LYS A 46 5.66 -19.09 -10.59
CA LYS A 46 6.56 -19.73 -9.62
C LYS A 46 7.99 -19.22 -9.82
N GLY A 47 8.54 -18.58 -8.80
CA GLY A 47 9.89 -18.02 -8.82
C GLY A 47 9.98 -16.60 -9.38
N GLU A 48 8.85 -16.00 -9.78
CA GLU A 48 8.80 -14.60 -10.17
C GLU A 48 9.06 -13.68 -8.97
N THR A 49 9.81 -12.60 -9.21
CA THR A 49 10.07 -11.56 -8.20
C THR A 49 9.14 -10.39 -8.43
N LEU A 50 8.35 -10.02 -7.42
CA LEU A 50 7.54 -8.80 -7.43
C LEU A 50 8.21 -7.70 -6.62
N SER A 51 8.42 -6.54 -7.24
CA SER A 51 8.84 -5.33 -6.54
C SER A 51 7.62 -4.55 -6.03
N VAL A 52 7.67 -4.14 -4.75
CA VAL A 52 6.71 -3.20 -4.15
C VAL A 52 7.48 -2.01 -3.63
N VAL A 53 7.31 -0.86 -4.27
CA VAL A 53 7.99 0.40 -3.91
C VAL A 53 6.99 1.34 -3.27
N ILE A 54 7.33 1.88 -2.11
CA ILE A 54 6.54 2.93 -1.45
C ILE A 54 7.36 4.21 -1.45
N SER A 55 6.81 5.28 -2.02
CA SER A 55 7.54 6.50 -2.29
C SER A 55 6.86 7.73 -1.69
N ASN A 56 7.68 8.69 -1.28
CA ASN A 56 7.27 10.02 -0.86
C ASN A 56 7.21 11.03 -2.03
N LYS A 57 7.47 10.59 -3.26
CA LYS A 57 7.35 11.43 -4.45
C LYS A 57 5.97 12.05 -4.50
N GLU A 58 5.94 13.39 -4.43
CA GLU A 58 4.70 14.17 -4.38
C GLU A 58 3.77 13.74 -3.23
N ALA A 59 4.28 13.52 -2.02
CA ALA A 59 3.44 13.40 -0.83
C ALA A 59 2.98 14.79 -0.31
N ASP A 60 1.77 14.90 0.29
CA ASP A 60 1.28 16.09 1.02
C ASP A 60 1.39 15.95 2.55
N GLY A 61 2.18 14.99 3.01
CA GLY A 61 2.38 14.71 4.41
C GLY A 61 3.38 13.58 4.60
N HIS A 62 3.46 13.05 5.82
CA HIS A 62 4.38 11.96 6.11
C HIS A 62 3.91 10.67 5.45
N VAL A 63 4.83 9.99 4.77
CA VAL A 63 4.66 8.61 4.33
C VAL A 63 5.16 7.69 5.43
N VAL A 64 4.30 6.80 5.90
CA VAL A 64 4.66 5.77 6.87
C VAL A 64 4.45 4.40 6.25
N VAL A 65 5.45 3.53 6.43
CA VAL A 65 5.42 2.13 6.02
C VAL A 65 5.63 1.29 7.27
N ASP A 66 4.64 0.46 7.60
CA ASP A 66 4.73 -0.53 8.67
C ASP A 66 4.98 -1.90 8.07
N ALA A 67 4.03 -2.40 7.27
CA ALA A 67 4.15 -3.70 6.63
C ALA A 67 3.47 -3.79 5.25
N VAL A 68 3.99 -4.69 4.42
CA VAL A 68 3.38 -5.16 3.17
C VAL A 68 3.11 -6.65 3.30
N ARG A 69 1.97 -7.12 2.76
CA ARG A 69 1.61 -8.53 2.73
C ARG A 69 1.08 -8.90 1.36
N LEU A 70 1.45 -10.09 0.90
CA LEU A 70 0.79 -10.78 -0.21
C LEU A 70 -0.03 -11.91 0.39
N LEU A 71 -1.30 -12.01 -0.01
CA LEU A 71 -2.18 -13.09 0.41
C LEU A 71 -2.60 -13.87 -0.83
N PRO A 72 -2.62 -15.21 -0.79
CA PRO A 72 -3.24 -16.00 -1.84
C PRO A 72 -4.68 -15.55 -2.04
N ARG A 73 -5.14 -15.49 -3.28
CA ARG A 73 -6.56 -15.28 -3.56
C ARG A 73 -7.32 -16.52 -3.08
N SER A 74 -8.19 -16.34 -2.09
CA SER A 74 -9.13 -17.38 -1.69
C SER A 74 -10.05 -17.69 -2.87
N ARG A 75 -10.15 -18.98 -3.23
CA ARG A 75 -11.11 -19.49 -4.21
C ARG A 75 -12.54 -19.33 -3.71
#